data_AF-A0A1G9QNM3-F1
#
_entry.id   AF-A0A1G9QNM3-F1
#
_cell.length_a   1.000
_cell.length_b   1.000
_cell.length_c   1.000
_cell.angle_alpha   90.00
_cell.angle_beta   90.00
_cell.angle_gamma   90.00
#
_symmetry.space_group_name_H-M   'P 1'
#
loop_
_entity.id
_entity.type
_entity.pdbx_description
1 polymer ?
#
loop_
_entity_poly.entity_id
_entity_poly.type
_entity_poly.pdbx_seq_one_letter_code
_entity_poly.pdbx_strand_id
1 'polypeptide(L)'
;MGRKVELALDPFDLTTLELRFRGQPMGMAIPQIIGRHAHPKAKAEQPATAAPEPGTGIHYLRLLDDQQTATLATQINYTALNSKNTDRQGEDEQPASTHGAVLAGEEQS
;
A
#
# COMPACT_ATOMS: atom_id res chain seq x y z
N MET A 1 2.49 -51.95 9.95
CA MET A 1 1.16 -51.36 9.69
C MET A 1 1.32 -49.86 9.54
N GLY A 2 0.83 -49.28 8.44
CA GLY A 2 0.81 -47.82 8.23
C GLY A 2 -0.60 -47.25 8.40
N ARG A 3 -0.71 -45.96 8.73
CA ARG A 3 -1.98 -45.21 8.78
C ARG A 3 -1.90 -44.04 7.79
N LYS A 4 -3.00 -43.75 7.10
CA LYS A 4 -3.13 -42.54 6.27
C LYS A 4 -3.44 -41.35 7.17
N VAL A 5 -2.75 -40.24 6.91
CA VAL A 5 -2.86 -38.97 7.62
C VAL A 5 -2.95 -37.85 6.60
N GLU A 6 -3.45 -36.69 7.02
CA GLU A 6 -3.53 -35.47 6.22
C GLU A 6 -2.55 -34.45 6.79
N LEU A 7 -1.90 -33.67 5.92
CA LEU A 7 -1.02 -32.56 6.29
C LEU A 7 -1.65 -31.26 5.78
N ALA A 8 -1.93 -30.34 6.69
CA ALA A 8 -2.29 -28.96 6.35
C ALA A 8 -1.05 -28.07 6.42
N LEU A 9 -0.90 -27.17 5.45
CA LEU A 9 0.27 -26.30 5.33
C LEU A 9 -0.12 -24.97 4.68
N ASP A 10 0.70 -23.94 4.91
CA ASP A 10 0.65 -22.69 4.17
C ASP A 10 1.46 -22.88 2.87
N PRO A 11 0.92 -22.57 1.68
CA PRO A 11 1.66 -22.70 0.43
C PRO A 11 2.94 -21.85 0.36
N PHE A 12 3.04 -20.75 1.14
CA PHE A 12 4.21 -19.89 1.19
C PHE A 12 5.21 -20.27 2.29
N ASP A 13 4.75 -20.98 3.33
CA ASP A 13 5.58 -21.52 4.40
C ASP A 13 5.38 -23.02 4.58
N LEU A 14 6.26 -23.80 3.92
CA LEU A 14 6.26 -25.27 3.99
C LEU A 14 6.98 -25.83 5.24
N THR A 15 7.49 -24.98 6.14
CA THR A 15 8.18 -25.43 7.36
C THR A 15 7.19 -25.81 8.47
N THR A 16 5.97 -25.29 8.37
CA THR A 16 4.90 -25.45 9.35
C THR A 16 3.85 -26.42 8.81
N LEU A 17 3.81 -27.65 9.34
CA LEU A 17 2.93 -28.73 8.87
C LEU A 17 2.04 -29.25 10.01
N GLU A 18 0.72 -29.02 9.95
CA GLU A 18 -0.23 -29.59 10.92
C GLU A 18 -0.67 -30.99 10.47
N LEU A 19 -0.40 -32.00 11.31
CA LEU A 19 -0.82 -33.38 11.10
C LEU A 19 -2.26 -33.57 11.58
N ARG A 20 -3.11 -34.12 10.71
CA ARG A 20 -4.49 -34.45 11.05
C ARG A 20 -4.78 -35.92 10.80
N PHE A 21 -5.55 -36.52 11.70
CA PHE A 21 -6.06 -37.88 11.57
C PHE A 21 -7.57 -37.89 11.74
N ARG A 22 -8.31 -38.32 10.70
CA ARG A 22 -9.78 -38.31 10.69
C ARG A 22 -10.36 -36.93 10.98
N GLY A 23 -9.77 -35.89 10.39
CA GLY A 23 -10.16 -34.48 10.60
C GLY A 23 -9.72 -33.85 11.92
N GLN A 24 -9.17 -34.64 12.86
CA GLN A 24 -8.72 -34.16 14.17
C GLN A 24 -7.23 -33.78 14.13
N PRO A 25 -6.83 -32.63 14.72
CA PRO A 25 -5.43 -32.24 14.81
C PRO A 25 -4.68 -33.16 15.78
N MET A 26 -3.49 -33.61 15.38
CA MET A 26 -2.63 -34.53 16.12
C MET A 26 -1.28 -33.92 16.51
N GLY A 27 -0.95 -32.74 15.99
CA GLY A 27 0.29 -32.01 16.29
C GLY A 27 1.04 -31.57 15.04
N MET A 28 2.27 -31.09 15.22
CA MET A 28 3.11 -30.60 14.13
C MET A 28 4.04 -31.70 13.61
N ALA A 29 4.15 -31.82 12.29
CA ALA A 29 5.10 -32.71 11.64
C ALA A 29 6.42 -31.98 11.35
N ILE A 30 7.53 -32.72 11.42
CA ILE A 30 8.87 -32.21 11.06
C ILE A 30 9.13 -32.55 9.59
N PRO A 31 9.25 -31.55 8.68
CA PRO A 31 9.60 -31.81 7.29
C PRO A 31 11.03 -32.35 7.18
N GLN A 32 11.22 -33.42 6.39
CA GLN A 32 12.56 -33.96 6.11
C GLN A 32 13.19 -33.37 4.84
N ILE A 33 12.39 -33.14 3.81
CA ILE A 33 12.83 -32.60 2.52
C ILE A 33 11.79 -31.60 2.05
N ILE A 34 12.21 -30.36 1.80
CA ILE A 34 11.38 -29.31 1.19
C ILE A 34 12.08 -28.90 -0.11
N GLY A 35 11.37 -29.03 -1.23
CA GLY A 35 11.92 -28.71 -2.55
C GLY A 35 10.84 -28.16 -3.46
N ARG A 36 11.23 -27.30 -4.40
CA ARG A 36 10.35 -26.85 -5.47
C ARG A 36 10.14 -28.00 -6.45
N HIS A 37 8.90 -28.46 -6.58
CA HIS A 37 8.55 -29.43 -7.61
C HIS A 37 7.97 -28.68 -8.82
N ALA A 38 8.76 -28.54 -9.87
CA ALA A 38 8.27 -28.11 -11.17
C ALA A 38 7.98 -29.36 -12.01
N HIS A 39 6.80 -29.43 -12.63
CA HIS A 39 6.49 -30.54 -13.54
C HIS A 39 7.55 -30.57 -14.67
N PRO A 40 8.00 -31.74 -15.15
CA PRO A 40 9.04 -31.81 -16.18
C PRO A 40 8.69 -31.09 -17.49
N LYS A 41 7.39 -30.94 -17.78
CA LYS A 41 6.88 -30.16 -18.93
C LYS A 41 6.62 -28.68 -18.61
N ALA A 42 6.83 -28.24 -17.37
CA ALA A 42 6.82 -26.82 -17.06
C ALA A 42 8.04 -26.20 -17.74
N LYS A 43 7.81 -25.41 -18.79
CA LYS A 43 8.86 -24.63 -19.43
C LYS A 43 9.44 -23.70 -18.37
N ALA A 44 10.74 -23.78 -18.10
CA ALA A 44 11.41 -22.82 -17.25
C ALA A 44 11.13 -21.41 -17.80
N GLU A 45 10.75 -20.48 -16.93
CA GLU A 45 10.71 -19.07 -17.30
C GLU A 45 12.13 -18.67 -17.69
N GLN A 46 12.37 -18.63 -18.99
CA GLN A 46 13.62 -18.14 -19.54
C GLN A 46 13.69 -16.67 -19.10
N PRO A 47 14.74 -16.24 -18.37
CA PRO A 47 14.86 -14.85 -17.99
C PRO A 47 14.78 -14.04 -19.28
N ALA A 48 13.82 -13.12 -19.34
CA ALA A 48 13.59 -12.32 -20.54
C ALA A 48 14.87 -11.52 -20.84
N THR A 49 15.68 -12.00 -21.78
CA THR A 49 16.83 -11.26 -22.33
C THR A 49 16.37 -10.10 -23.23
N ALA A 50 15.09 -10.06 -23.60
CA ALA A 50 14.52 -8.94 -24.33
C ALA A 50 14.17 -7.82 -23.34
N ALA A 51 14.60 -6.59 -23.68
CA ALA A 51 14.04 -5.39 -23.06
C ALA A 51 12.51 -5.48 -23.15
N PRO A 52 11.77 -5.18 -22.07
CA PRO A 52 10.32 -5.24 -22.11
C PRO A 52 9.85 -4.31 -23.23
N GLU A 53 9.11 -4.87 -24.19
CA GLU A 53 8.34 -4.10 -25.17
C GLU A 53 7.55 -3.03 -24.39
N PRO A 54 7.47 -1.78 -24.89
CA PRO A 54 6.67 -0.76 -24.23
C PRO A 54 5.26 -1.32 -24.06
N GLY A 55 4.87 -1.55 -22.80
CA GLY A 55 3.69 -2.32 -22.48
C GLY A 55 2.47 -1.69 -23.15
N THR A 56 1.83 -2.44 -24.04
CA THR A 56 0.54 -2.08 -24.67
C THR A 56 -0.62 -2.17 -23.67
N GLY A 57 -0.31 -2.15 -22.37
CA GLY A 57 -1.26 -2.32 -21.28
C GLY A 57 -2.09 -1.07 -21.07
N ILE A 58 -3.37 -1.26 -20.80
CA ILE A 58 -4.26 -0.16 -20.42
C ILE A 58 -3.79 0.40 -19.08
N HIS A 59 -3.41 1.68 -19.06
CA HIS A 59 -3.01 2.39 -17.85
C HIS A 59 -4.23 2.75 -16.99
N TYR A 60 -4.80 1.76 -16.31
CA TYR A 60 -6.02 1.91 -15.52
C TYR A 60 -5.94 3.04 -14.47
N LEU A 61 -4.77 3.26 -13.85
CA LEU A 61 -4.59 4.35 -12.88
C LEU A 61 -4.75 5.72 -13.53
N ARG A 62 -4.27 5.89 -14.76
CA ARG A 62 -4.43 7.13 -15.51
C ARG A 62 -5.88 7.36 -15.89
N LEU A 63 -6.57 6.32 -16.34
CA LEU A 63 -8.00 6.39 -16.66
C LEU A 63 -8.83 6.80 -15.42
N LEU A 64 -8.49 6.24 -14.26
CA LEU A 64 -9.15 6.58 -13.00
C LEU A 64 -8.84 8.02 -12.56
N ASP A 65 -7.59 8.47 -12.70
CA ASP A 65 -7.16 9.83 -12.38
C ASP A 65 -7.86 10.87 -13.26
N ASP A 66 -7.98 10.61 -14.56
CA ASP A 66 -8.70 11.46 -15.51
C ASP A 66 -10.18 11.60 -15.13
N GLN A 67 -10.83 10.49 -14.76
CA GLN A 67 -12.23 10.48 -14.29
C GLN A 67 -12.40 11.24 -12.96
N GLN A 68 -11.48 11.03 -12.01
CA GLN A 68 -11.49 11.70 -10.72
C GLN A 68 -11.30 13.21 -10.89
N THR A 69 -10.38 13.62 -11.76
CA THR A 69 -10.10 15.03 -12.06
C THR A 69 -11.32 15.70 -12.70
N ALA A 70 -11.96 15.06 -13.69
CA ALA A 70 -13.19 15.57 -14.30
C ALA A 70 -14.33 15.71 -13.27
N THR A 71 -14.45 14.76 -12.35
CA THR A 71 -15.44 14.80 -11.27
C THR A 71 -15.18 15.98 -10.34
N LEU A 72 -13.95 16.15 -9.85
CA LEU A 72 -13.58 17.25 -8.95
C LEU A 72 -13.73 18.63 -9.60
N ALA A 73 -13.53 18.74 -10.92
CA ALA A 73 -13.74 20.00 -11.65
C ALA A 73 -15.19 20.51 -11.60
N THR A 74 -16.16 19.61 -11.39
CA THR A 74 -17.58 19.97 -11.29
C THR A 74 -18.07 20.12 -9.85
N GLN A 75 -17.30 19.66 -8.86
CA GLN A 75 -17.71 19.68 -7.47
C GLN A 75 -17.29 20.97 -6.76
N ILE A 76 -18.12 21.39 -5.80
CA ILE A 76 -17.82 22.53 -4.93
C ILE A 76 -16.74 22.12 -3.94
N ASN A 77 -15.62 22.84 -3.94
CA ASN A 77 -14.54 22.60 -2.99
C ASN A 77 -14.91 23.14 -1.59
N TYR A 78 -15.41 22.28 -0.72
CA TYR A 78 -15.84 22.64 0.64
C TYR A 78 -14.68 23.02 1.56
N THR A 79 -13.46 22.49 1.38
CA THR A 79 -12.32 22.89 2.21
C THR A 79 -11.91 24.33 1.92
N ALA A 80 -11.97 24.76 0.66
CA ALA A 80 -11.77 26.15 0.25
C ALA A 80 -12.91 27.09 0.71
N LEU A 81 -14.14 26.59 0.81
CA LEU A 81 -15.25 27.37 1.37
C LEU A 81 -15.14 27.51 2.89
N ASN A 82 -14.70 26.47 3.58
CA ASN A 82 -14.54 26.50 5.03
C ASN A 82 -13.40 27.45 5.44
N SER A 83 -12.26 27.44 4.72
CA SER A 83 -11.15 28.37 4.98
C SER A 83 -11.53 29.84 4.72
N LYS A 84 -12.32 30.12 3.67
CA LYS A 84 -12.87 31.47 3.43
C LYS A 84 -13.86 31.93 4.52
N ASN A 85 -14.56 31.00 5.17
CA ASN A 85 -15.45 31.33 6.28
C ASN A 85 -14.67 31.53 7.58
N THR A 86 -13.58 30.79 7.80
CA THR A 86 -12.69 30.98 8.95
C THR A 86 -11.94 32.31 8.88
N ASP A 87 -11.49 32.72 7.69
CA ASP A 87 -10.86 34.04 7.47
C ASP A 87 -11.84 35.20 7.76
N ARG A 88 -13.13 35.02 7.42
CA ARG A 88 -14.20 35.99 7.73
C ARG A 88 -14.72 35.96 9.17
N GLN A 89 -14.30 35.00 9.99
CA GLN A 89 -14.73 34.85 11.40
C GLN A 89 -13.64 35.24 12.42
N GLY A 90 -12.48 35.73 11.95
CA GLY A 90 -11.38 36.18 12.79
C GLY A 90 -11.39 37.66 13.17
N GLU A 91 -12.45 38.41 12.83
CA GLU A 91 -12.55 39.86 13.04
C GLU A 91 -13.42 40.23 14.26
N ASP A 92 -13.28 39.55 15.39
CA ASP A 92 -13.91 39.99 16.66
C ASP A 92 -13.00 39.62 17.84
N GLU A 93 -11.79 40.17 17.91
CA GLU A 93 -11.12 40.41 19.19
C GLU A 93 -10.07 41.53 19.05
N GLN A 94 -10.49 42.76 19.37
CA GLN A 94 -9.58 43.79 19.87
C GLN A 94 -9.29 43.51 21.35
N PRO A 95 -8.02 43.59 21.77
CA PRO A 95 -7.65 44.81 22.48
C PRO A 95 -6.25 45.37 22.14
N ALA A 96 -6.24 46.70 22.14
CA ALA A 96 -5.19 47.59 22.64
C ALA A 96 -3.79 47.54 22.00
N SER A 97 -3.56 48.56 21.16
CA SER A 97 -2.31 49.32 21.07
C SER A 97 -1.46 49.29 22.34
N THR A 98 -0.17 48.98 22.20
CA THR A 98 0.92 49.76 22.81
C THR A 98 2.22 49.56 22.02
N HIS A 99 2.65 50.68 21.43
CA HIS A 99 3.98 51.09 21.01
C HIS A 99 5.20 50.28 21.53
N GLY A 100 6.15 50.06 20.63
CA GLY A 100 7.54 49.72 20.97
C GLY A 100 8.43 49.60 19.74
N ALA A 101 8.91 50.73 19.24
CA ALA A 101 9.91 50.84 18.18
C ALA A 101 11.27 50.20 18.55
N VAL A 102 12.11 49.93 17.54
CA VAL A 102 13.54 50.36 17.41
C VAL A 102 14.41 49.35 16.62
N LEU A 103 14.77 49.79 15.40
CA LEU A 103 16.09 49.87 14.76
C LEU A 103 17.02 48.63 14.58
N ALA A 104 17.27 48.35 13.28
CA ALA A 104 18.58 48.35 12.57
C ALA A 104 19.62 47.22 12.73
N GLY A 105 20.28 46.91 11.60
CA GLY A 105 21.57 46.16 11.47
C GLY A 105 21.38 44.72 10.98
N GLU A 106 21.47 44.33 9.71
CA GLU A 106 22.55 44.44 8.70
C GLU A 106 23.79 43.55 9.00
N GLU A 107 24.22 42.79 7.97
CA GLU A 107 25.51 42.09 7.77
C GLU A 107 25.75 40.76 8.56
N GLN A 108 25.57 39.57 7.97
CA GLN A 108 26.46 38.80 7.06
C GLN A 108 27.82 38.37 7.68
N SER A 109 27.95 37.08 8.06
CA SER A 109 29.13 36.23 7.86
C SER A 109 28.78 34.76 8.08
#